data_AF-A0A1W1H9D1-F1
#
_entry.id   AF-A0A1W1H9D1-F1
#
_cell.length_a   1.000
_cell.length_b   1.000
_cell.length_c   1.000
_cell.angle_alpha   90.00
_cell.angle_beta   90.00
_cell.angle_gamma   90.00
#
_symmetry.space_group_name_H-M   'P 1'
#
loop_
_entity.id
_entity.type
_entity.pdbx_description
1 polymer ?
#
loop_
_entity_poly.entity_id
_entity_poly.type
_entity_poly.pdbx_seq_one_letter_code
_entity_poly.pdbx_strand_id
1 'polypeptide(L)'
;MKVVERLKSALPAASILFFALVSAALASSGGGHEAAPKGWVITDTYKVLNFIVLAGALFYIARKPVAEFFTSRVKGIEEQLAELEQKKNAAQKALEDYEAKIADLAGESERMLQDYIKQGEDAKKRILAEAEAQAAKLEENAKRNIEQEFAAAKLKLQQEIVEKALAQAEAMVRESISSEDQDRLVDEYLGKVVAS
;
A
#
# COMPACT_ATOMS: atom_id res chain seq x y z
N MET A 1 -27.88 44.64 -6.58
CA MET A 1 -28.71 45.21 -7.68
C MET A 1 -29.83 44.28 -8.17
N LYS A 2 -29.63 42.95 -8.26
CA LYS A 2 -30.63 41.99 -8.80
C LYS A 2 -31.88 41.74 -7.94
N VAL A 3 -31.82 41.96 -6.62
CA VAL A 3 -32.98 41.79 -5.71
C VAL A 3 -34.08 42.85 -5.96
N VAL A 4 -33.68 44.08 -6.32
CA VAL A 4 -34.61 45.18 -6.63
C VAL A 4 -35.31 44.95 -7.98
N GLU A 5 -34.63 44.34 -8.96
CA GLU A 5 -35.24 43.95 -10.24
C GLU A 5 -36.24 42.79 -10.08
N ARG A 6 -35.93 41.80 -9.23
CA ARG A 6 -36.85 40.69 -8.94
C ARG A 6 -38.09 41.14 -8.17
N LEU A 7 -37.94 42.15 -7.31
CA LEU A 7 -39.08 42.80 -6.63
C LEU A 7 -39.99 43.53 -7.64
N LYS A 8 -39.40 44.18 -8.65
CA LYS A 8 -40.15 44.80 -9.77
C LYS A 8 -40.86 43.76 -10.65
N SER A 9 -40.31 42.55 -10.83
CA SER A 9 -40.99 41.47 -11.57
C SER A 9 -42.08 40.76 -10.77
N ALA A 10 -42.06 40.84 -9.43
CA ALA A 10 -43.12 40.32 -8.56
C ALA A 10 -44.26 41.34 -8.35
N LEU A 11 -43.99 42.63 -8.59
CA LEU A 11 -44.98 43.71 -8.58
C LEU A 11 -46.23 43.43 -9.45
N PRO A 12 -46.13 42.96 -10.71
CA PRO A 12 -47.31 42.64 -11.52
C PRO A 12 -48.10 41.46 -10.96
N ALA A 13 -47.45 40.41 -10.45
CA ALA A 13 -48.14 39.26 -9.85
C ALA A 13 -48.86 39.63 -8.54
N ALA A 14 -48.22 40.46 -7.70
CA ALA A 14 -48.86 41.03 -6.52
C ALA A 14 -50.01 41.98 -6.91
N SER A 15 -49.87 42.73 -8.00
CA SER A 15 -50.92 43.61 -8.53
C SER A 15 -52.09 42.84 -9.13
N ILE A 16 -51.85 41.67 -9.73
CA ILE A 16 -52.90 40.75 -10.21
C ILE A 16 -53.62 40.10 -9.04
N LEU A 17 -52.89 39.66 -8.00
CA LEU A 17 -53.48 39.12 -6.77
C LEU A 17 -54.29 40.20 -6.03
N PHE A 18 -53.80 41.44 -6.03
CA PHE A 18 -54.50 42.61 -5.50
C PHE A 18 -55.77 42.90 -6.31
N PHE A 19 -55.72 42.89 -7.64
CA PHE A 19 -56.90 43.04 -8.48
C PHE A 19 -57.90 41.90 -8.32
N ALA A 20 -57.44 40.66 -8.14
CA ALA A 20 -58.28 39.50 -7.90
C ALA A 20 -58.96 39.55 -6.52
N LEU A 21 -58.24 39.98 -5.48
CA LEU A 21 -58.79 40.18 -4.13
C LEU A 21 -59.78 41.35 -4.08
N VAL A 22 -59.49 42.45 -4.79
CA VAL A 22 -60.41 43.58 -4.93
C VAL A 22 -61.67 43.16 -5.67
N SER A 23 -61.55 42.46 -6.81
CA SER A 23 -62.70 41.94 -7.56
C SER A 23 -63.55 40.94 -6.76
N ALA A 24 -62.92 40.06 -5.97
CA ALA A 24 -63.63 39.15 -5.09
C ALA A 24 -64.34 39.88 -3.93
N ALA A 25 -63.73 40.94 -3.38
CA ALA A 25 -64.37 41.76 -2.36
C ALA A 25 -65.56 42.58 -2.90
N LEU A 26 -65.47 43.07 -4.14
CA LEU A 26 -66.59 43.69 -4.86
C LEU A 26 -67.71 42.69 -5.20
N ALA A 27 -67.37 41.44 -5.51
CA ALA A 27 -68.34 40.37 -5.79
C ALA A 27 -69.01 39.81 -4.51
N SER A 28 -68.31 39.83 -3.36
CA SER A 28 -68.84 39.36 -2.08
C SER A 28 -69.77 40.37 -1.38
N SER A 29 -69.86 41.63 -1.85
CA SER A 29 -70.89 42.57 -1.38
C SER A 29 -72.24 42.35 -2.07
N GLY A 30 -72.69 41.10 -2.11
CA GLY A 30 -74.03 40.70 -2.53
C GLY A 30 -75.00 40.73 -1.35
N GLY A 31 -75.44 41.93 -0.97
CA GLY A 31 -76.61 42.15 -0.12
C GLY A 31 -77.56 43.06 -0.87
N GLY A 32 -78.58 42.47 -1.52
CA GLY A 32 -79.41 43.10 -2.53
C GLY A 32 -80.18 44.33 -2.05
N HIS A 33 -80.43 45.25 -2.99
CA HIS A 33 -81.66 46.03 -3.19
C HIS A 33 -81.63 46.56 -4.64
N GLU A 34 -82.79 46.56 -5.27
CA GLU A 34 -83.02 47.03 -6.64
C GLU A 34 -82.63 48.50 -6.86
N ALA A 35 -82.48 48.84 -8.15
CA ALA A 35 -82.56 50.15 -8.79
C ALA A 35 -81.29 51.02 -8.92
N ALA A 36 -81.06 51.39 -10.19
CA ALA A 36 -80.31 52.53 -10.72
C ALA A 36 -78.76 52.52 -10.59
N PRO A 37 -78.04 53.15 -11.55
CA PRO A 37 -76.60 53.34 -11.45
C PRO A 37 -76.30 54.30 -10.30
N LYS A 38 -76.14 53.77 -9.08
CA LYS A 38 -75.61 54.55 -7.97
C LYS A 38 -74.14 54.83 -8.25
N GLY A 39 -73.84 56.08 -8.61
CA GLY A 39 -72.49 56.61 -8.52
C GLY A 39 -71.93 56.39 -7.12
N TRP A 40 -70.59 56.42 -7.04
CA TRP A 40 -69.79 56.20 -5.83
C TRP A 40 -70.48 56.70 -4.55
N VAL A 41 -70.84 55.76 -3.65
CA VAL A 41 -71.41 56.07 -2.34
C VAL A 41 -70.32 56.21 -1.28
N ILE A 42 -70.52 57.09 -0.30
CA ILE A 42 -69.55 57.38 0.78
C ILE A 42 -69.07 56.11 1.50
N THR A 43 -69.91 55.06 1.58
CA THR A 43 -69.55 53.76 2.16
C THR A 43 -68.44 53.03 1.41
N ASP A 44 -68.33 53.22 0.09
CA ASP A 44 -67.29 52.60 -0.72
C ASP A 44 -65.94 53.31 -0.54
N THR A 45 -65.95 54.63 -0.29
CA THR A 45 -64.74 55.40 0.06
C THR A 45 -64.11 54.87 1.36
N TYR A 46 -64.92 54.56 2.36
CA TYR A 46 -64.42 54.00 3.62
C TYR A 46 -63.85 52.58 3.46
N LYS A 47 -64.46 51.74 2.62
CA LYS A 47 -63.94 50.40 2.31
C LYS A 47 -62.60 50.48 1.57
N VAL A 48 -62.50 51.36 0.57
CA VAL A 48 -61.26 51.58 -0.19
C VAL A 48 -60.17 52.14 0.72
N LEU A 49 -60.50 53.10 1.59
CA LEU A 49 -59.55 53.64 2.57
C LEU A 49 -59.06 52.56 3.55
N ASN A 50 -59.96 51.74 4.09
CA ASN A 50 -59.61 50.64 4.99
C ASN A 50 -58.69 49.62 4.28
N PHE A 51 -59.00 49.28 3.03
CA PHE A 51 -58.18 48.38 2.23
C PHE A 51 -56.79 48.96 1.91
N ILE A 52 -56.68 50.26 1.62
CA ILE A 52 -55.38 50.92 1.42
C ILE A 52 -54.56 50.88 2.71
N VAL A 53 -55.17 51.13 3.87
CA VAL A 53 -54.50 51.04 5.17
C VAL A 53 -54.03 49.60 5.45
N LEU A 54 -54.88 48.60 5.20
CA LEU A 54 -54.54 47.19 5.36
C LEU A 54 -53.43 46.75 4.39
N ALA A 55 -53.51 47.14 3.12
CA ALA A 55 -52.51 46.84 2.11
C ALA A 55 -51.16 47.52 2.41
N GLY A 56 -51.17 48.76 2.91
CA GLY A 56 -49.98 49.47 3.36
C GLY A 56 -49.33 48.79 4.56
N ALA A 57 -50.11 48.39 5.55
CA ALA A 57 -49.63 47.64 6.71
C ALA A 57 -49.06 46.27 6.31
N LEU A 58 -49.75 45.53 5.43
CA LEU A 58 -49.30 44.24 4.92
C LEU A 58 -48.00 44.39 4.11
N PHE A 59 -47.89 45.40 3.25
CA PHE A 59 -46.67 45.67 2.48
C PHE A 59 -45.50 46.02 3.41
N TYR A 60 -45.73 46.85 4.43
CA TYR A 60 -44.71 47.24 5.38
C TYR A 60 -44.18 46.05 6.21
N ILE A 61 -45.05 45.12 6.58
CA ILE A 61 -44.71 43.91 7.34
C ILE A 61 -44.08 42.85 6.43
N ALA A 62 -44.64 42.60 5.25
CA ALA A 62 -44.22 41.53 4.34
C ALA A 62 -42.93 41.83 3.57
N ARG A 63 -42.56 43.10 3.37
CA ARG A 63 -41.34 43.46 2.61
C ARG A 63 -40.06 42.83 3.16
N LYS A 64 -39.95 42.70 4.49
CA LYS A 64 -38.77 42.12 5.16
C LYS A 64 -38.67 40.59 4.98
N PRO A 65 -39.66 39.79 5.42
CA PRO A 65 -39.58 38.32 5.31
C PRO A 65 -39.50 37.84 3.85
N VAL A 66 -40.18 38.52 2.92
CA VAL A 66 -40.12 38.15 1.49
C VAL A 66 -38.72 38.40 0.91
N ALA A 67 -38.12 39.57 1.18
CA ALA A 67 -36.77 39.87 0.71
C ALA A 67 -35.71 38.93 1.34
N GLU A 68 -35.87 38.62 2.62
CA GLU A 68 -35.00 37.71 3.36
C GLU A 68 -35.09 36.28 2.83
N PHE A 69 -36.31 35.78 2.54
CA PHE A 69 -36.51 34.46 1.94
C PHE A 69 -35.78 34.31 0.60
N PHE A 70 -35.97 35.26 -0.33
CA PHE A 70 -35.27 35.19 -1.62
C PHE A 70 -33.76 35.34 -1.49
N THR A 71 -33.28 36.20 -0.59
CA THR A 71 -31.84 36.37 -0.33
C THR A 71 -31.21 35.10 0.25
N SER A 72 -31.89 34.47 1.21
CA SER A 72 -31.46 33.19 1.81
C SER A 72 -31.39 32.09 0.75
N ARG A 73 -32.39 32.00 -0.14
CA ARG A 73 -32.40 31.01 -1.24
C ARG A 73 -31.26 31.24 -2.23
N VAL A 74 -30.97 32.48 -2.59
CA VAL A 74 -29.83 32.81 -3.47
C VAL A 74 -28.51 32.44 -2.81
N LYS A 75 -28.32 32.81 -1.54
CA LYS A 75 -27.10 32.45 -0.78
C LYS A 75 -26.90 30.94 -0.67
N GLY A 76 -27.96 30.18 -0.36
CA GLY A 76 -27.87 28.72 -0.27
C GLY A 76 -27.49 28.06 -1.61
N ILE A 77 -27.97 28.59 -2.74
CA ILE A 77 -27.57 28.10 -4.07
C ILE A 77 -26.11 28.46 -4.37
N GLU A 78 -25.68 29.67 -4.02
CA GLU A 78 -24.29 30.11 -4.21
C GLU A 78 -23.32 29.27 -3.37
N GLU A 79 -23.66 29.00 -2.11
CA GLU A 79 -22.90 28.13 -1.21
C GLU A 79 -22.83 26.69 -1.75
N GLN A 80 -23.96 26.12 -2.20
CA GLN A 80 -23.98 24.79 -2.82
C GLN A 80 -23.13 24.73 -4.08
N LEU A 81 -23.19 25.76 -4.94
CA LEU A 81 -22.40 25.79 -6.17
C LEU A 81 -20.90 25.90 -5.87
N ALA A 82 -20.52 26.73 -4.90
CA ALA A 82 -19.15 26.86 -4.44
C ALA A 82 -18.63 25.54 -3.84
N GLU A 83 -19.44 24.84 -3.04
CA GLU A 83 -19.09 23.53 -2.48
C GLU A 83 -18.90 22.49 -3.59
N LEU A 84 -19.78 22.46 -4.59
CA LEU A 84 -19.65 21.55 -5.73
C LEU A 84 -18.40 21.84 -6.56
N GLU A 85 -18.07 23.10 -6.79
CA GLU A 85 -16.86 23.51 -7.51
C GLU A 85 -15.60 23.12 -6.73
N GLN A 86 -15.58 23.33 -5.42
CA GLN A 86 -14.49 22.87 -4.56
C GLN A 86 -14.33 21.35 -4.59
N LYS A 87 -15.42 20.59 -4.48
CA LYS A 87 -15.40 19.13 -4.57
C LYS A 87 -14.92 18.63 -5.93
N LYS A 88 -15.37 19.27 -7.02
CA LYS A 88 -14.91 18.95 -8.38
C LYS A 88 -13.41 19.19 -8.52
N ASN A 89 -12.92 20.34 -8.07
CA ASN A 89 -11.50 20.67 -8.14
C ASN A 89 -10.65 19.73 -7.28
N ALA A 90 -11.12 19.37 -6.08
CA ALA A 90 -10.45 18.40 -5.23
C ALA A 90 -10.41 17.00 -5.87
N ALA A 91 -11.52 16.56 -6.47
CA ALA A 91 -11.60 15.28 -7.17
C ALA A 91 -10.68 15.25 -8.40
N GLN A 92 -10.63 16.33 -9.18
CA GLN A 92 -9.76 16.46 -10.34
C GLN A 92 -8.28 16.41 -9.91
N LYS A 93 -7.90 17.14 -8.86
CA LYS A 93 -6.54 17.07 -8.30
C LYS A 93 -6.17 15.68 -7.82
N ALA A 94 -7.08 15.01 -7.11
CA ALA A 94 -6.85 13.65 -6.64
C ALA A 94 -6.66 12.68 -7.82
N LEU A 95 -7.44 12.84 -8.89
CA LEU A 95 -7.32 12.03 -10.10
C LEU A 95 -5.96 12.24 -10.78
N GLU A 96 -5.53 13.49 -10.95
CA GLU A 96 -4.20 13.82 -11.49
C GLU A 96 -3.07 13.24 -10.62
N ASP A 97 -3.17 13.33 -9.29
CA ASP A 97 -2.20 12.74 -8.36
C ASP A 97 -2.16 11.20 -8.47
N TYR A 98 -3.31 10.55 -8.64
CA TYR A 98 -3.36 9.10 -8.83
C TYR A 98 -2.82 8.66 -10.18
N GLU A 99 -3.12 9.38 -11.26
CA GLU A 99 -2.57 9.11 -12.59
C GLU A 99 -1.04 9.26 -12.59
N ALA A 100 -0.51 10.32 -11.97
CA ALA A 100 0.92 10.51 -11.80
C ALA A 100 1.56 9.35 -11.03
N LYS A 101 0.96 8.93 -9.90
CA LYS A 101 1.43 7.78 -9.12
C LYS A 101 1.41 6.48 -9.93
N ILE A 102 0.36 6.24 -10.71
CA ILE A 102 0.25 5.04 -11.55
C ILE A 102 1.33 5.04 -12.63
N ALA A 103 1.61 6.19 -13.26
CA ALA A 103 2.69 6.33 -14.22
C ALA A 103 4.07 6.06 -13.60
N ASP A 104 4.31 6.58 -12.39
CA ASP A 104 5.55 6.36 -11.65
C ASP A 104 5.74 4.90 -11.23
N LEU A 105 4.65 4.21 -10.83
CA LEU A 105 4.68 2.79 -10.45
C LEU A 105 5.14 1.88 -11.58
N ALA A 106 4.79 2.17 -12.84
CA ALA A 106 5.26 1.40 -13.98
C ALA A 106 6.78 1.52 -14.14
N GLY A 107 7.33 2.73 -14.01
CA GLY A 107 8.77 2.97 -14.06
C GLY A 107 9.54 2.42 -12.85
N GLU A 108 8.92 2.41 -11.68
CA GLU A 108 9.49 1.78 -10.47
C GLU A 108 9.51 0.25 -10.58
N SER A 109 8.45 -0.34 -11.12
CA SER A 109 8.37 -1.79 -11.36
C SER A 109 9.44 -2.28 -12.33
N GLU A 110 9.65 -1.54 -13.43
CA GLU A 110 10.71 -1.85 -14.39
C GLU A 110 12.10 -1.74 -13.76
N ARG A 111 12.37 -0.67 -12.99
CA ARG A 111 13.63 -0.52 -12.25
C ARG A 111 13.85 -1.67 -11.27
N MET A 112 12.81 -2.03 -10.53
CA MET A 112 12.85 -3.14 -9.58
C MET A 112 13.16 -4.47 -10.28
N LEU A 113 12.54 -4.72 -11.44
CA LEU A 113 12.80 -5.92 -12.24
C LEU A 113 14.25 -5.97 -12.71
N GLN A 114 14.78 -4.86 -13.24
CA GLN A 114 16.18 -4.77 -13.68
C GLN A 114 17.17 -4.99 -12.52
N ASP A 115 16.88 -4.41 -11.35
CA ASP A 115 17.68 -4.62 -10.15
C ASP A 115 17.66 -6.08 -9.69
N TYR A 116 16.50 -6.75 -9.73
CA TYR A 116 16.41 -8.17 -9.39
C TYR A 116 17.16 -9.05 -10.39
N ILE A 117 17.08 -8.76 -11.69
CA ILE A 117 17.84 -9.49 -12.71
C ILE A 117 19.34 -9.35 -12.43
N LYS A 118 19.82 -8.13 -12.20
CA LYS A 118 21.23 -7.85 -11.89
C LYS A 118 21.68 -8.56 -10.62
N GLN A 119 20.89 -8.49 -9.54
CA GLN A 119 21.18 -9.21 -8.30
C GLN A 119 21.20 -10.72 -8.51
N GLY A 120 20.30 -11.25 -9.35
CA GLY A 120 20.26 -12.66 -9.71
C GLY A 120 21.51 -13.10 -10.48
N GLU A 121 21.98 -12.29 -11.44
CA GLU A 121 23.21 -12.56 -12.18
C GLU A 121 24.45 -12.52 -11.28
N ASP A 122 24.55 -11.54 -10.40
CA ASP A 122 25.66 -11.41 -9.46
C ASP A 122 25.66 -12.55 -8.43
N ALA A 123 24.48 -12.94 -7.93
CA ALA A 123 24.33 -14.10 -7.08
C ALA A 123 24.74 -15.39 -7.79
N LYS A 124 24.32 -15.59 -9.05
CA LYS A 124 24.73 -16.73 -9.87
C LYS A 124 26.24 -16.79 -10.03
N LYS A 125 26.89 -15.67 -10.38
CA LYS A 125 28.35 -15.58 -10.51
C LYS A 125 29.05 -15.93 -9.21
N ARG A 126 28.57 -15.40 -8.07
CA ARG A 126 29.13 -15.69 -6.76
C ARG A 126 29.00 -17.17 -6.39
N ILE A 127 27.82 -17.77 -6.60
CA ILE A 127 27.58 -19.20 -6.32
C ILE A 127 28.50 -20.07 -7.17
N LEU A 128 28.64 -19.77 -8.46
CA LEU A 128 29.53 -20.53 -9.35
C LEU A 128 31.00 -20.41 -8.91
N ALA A 129 31.48 -19.19 -8.62
CA ALA A 129 32.84 -18.97 -8.16
C ALA A 129 33.12 -19.68 -6.81
N GLU A 130 32.15 -19.65 -5.89
CA GLU A 130 32.26 -20.36 -4.62
C GLU A 130 32.25 -21.88 -4.81
N ALA A 131 31.39 -22.41 -5.68
CA ALA A 131 31.35 -23.83 -6.01
C ALA A 131 32.67 -24.31 -6.64
N GLU A 132 33.24 -23.54 -7.57
CA GLU A 132 34.55 -23.84 -8.17
C GLU A 132 35.67 -23.83 -7.13
N ALA A 133 35.70 -22.83 -6.24
CA ALA A 133 36.68 -22.77 -5.16
C ALA A 133 36.54 -23.94 -4.16
N GLN A 134 35.31 -24.31 -3.82
CA GLN A 134 35.04 -25.46 -2.96
C GLN A 134 35.44 -26.78 -3.64
N ALA A 135 35.16 -26.94 -4.94
CA ALA A 135 35.56 -28.11 -5.71
C ALA A 135 37.09 -28.26 -5.76
N ALA A 136 37.81 -27.17 -6.03
CA ALA A 136 39.28 -27.17 -6.03
C ALA A 136 39.85 -27.54 -4.66
N LYS A 137 39.29 -26.97 -3.59
CA LYS A 137 39.69 -27.30 -2.21
C LYS A 137 39.38 -28.75 -1.85
N LEU A 138 38.25 -29.29 -2.33
CA LEU A 138 37.89 -30.69 -2.11
C LEU A 138 38.88 -31.62 -2.82
N GLU A 139 39.26 -31.30 -4.07
CA GLU A 139 40.24 -32.07 -4.83
C GLU A 139 41.62 -32.06 -4.15
N GLU A 140 42.07 -30.89 -3.69
CA GLU A 140 43.33 -30.76 -2.94
C GLU A 140 43.31 -31.61 -1.66
N ASN A 141 42.24 -31.51 -0.86
CA ASN A 141 42.08 -32.31 0.35
C ASN A 141 42.02 -33.81 0.04
N ALA A 142 41.33 -34.22 -1.04
CA ALA A 142 41.27 -35.61 -1.46
C ALA A 142 42.66 -36.14 -1.84
N LYS A 143 43.45 -35.39 -2.63
CA LYS A 143 44.84 -35.75 -2.96
C LYS A 143 45.69 -35.90 -1.71
N ARG A 144 45.64 -34.94 -0.80
CA ARG A 144 46.39 -34.99 0.47
C ARG A 144 46.00 -36.19 1.32
N ASN A 145 44.71 -36.50 1.41
CA ASN A 145 44.22 -37.66 2.16
C ASN A 145 44.68 -38.97 1.50
N ILE A 146 44.61 -39.07 0.17
CA ILE A 146 45.12 -40.24 -0.57
C ILE A 146 46.61 -40.45 -0.29
N GLU A 147 47.42 -39.40 -0.33
CA GLU A 147 48.86 -39.49 -0.03
C GLU A 147 49.12 -39.98 1.40
N GLN A 148 48.37 -39.46 2.37
CA GLN A 148 48.46 -39.87 3.77
C GLN A 148 48.06 -41.34 3.97
N GLU A 149 46.93 -41.76 3.41
CA GLU A 149 46.44 -43.14 3.46
C GLU A 149 47.42 -44.09 2.76
N PHE A 150 47.98 -43.69 1.61
CA PHE A 150 48.97 -44.50 0.90
C PHE A 150 50.27 -44.67 1.71
N ALA A 151 50.74 -43.60 2.35
CA ALA A 151 51.89 -43.66 3.25
C ALA A 151 51.62 -44.57 4.45
N ALA A 152 50.45 -44.47 5.07
CA ALA A 152 50.04 -45.33 6.18
C ALA A 152 49.92 -46.80 5.76
N ALA A 153 49.29 -47.08 4.62
CA ALA A 153 49.16 -48.42 4.06
C ALA A 153 50.52 -49.04 3.73
N LYS A 154 51.46 -48.25 3.18
CA LYS A 154 52.83 -48.70 2.91
C LYS A 154 53.56 -49.08 4.19
N LEU A 155 53.44 -48.27 5.24
CA LEU A 155 54.08 -48.55 6.54
C LEU A 155 53.50 -49.80 7.18
N LYS A 156 52.17 -49.97 7.13
CA LYS A 156 51.50 -51.19 7.60
C LYS A 156 51.96 -52.43 6.83
N LEU A 157 52.05 -52.34 5.50
CA LEU A 157 52.53 -53.45 4.67
C LEU A 157 53.98 -53.83 4.99
N GLN A 158 54.84 -52.84 5.23
CA GLN A 158 56.23 -53.09 5.65
C GLN A 158 56.28 -53.82 7.00
N GLN A 159 55.46 -53.42 7.97
CA GLN A 159 55.36 -54.10 9.25
C GLN A 159 54.88 -55.55 9.10
N GLU A 160 53.83 -55.80 8.31
CA GLU A 160 53.32 -57.15 8.04
C GLU A 160 54.35 -58.04 7.34
N ILE A 161 55.14 -57.50 6.41
CA ILE A 161 56.22 -58.24 5.74
C ILE A 161 57.32 -58.60 6.74
N VAL A 162 57.76 -57.66 7.57
CA VAL A 162 58.79 -57.89 8.59
C VAL A 162 58.33 -58.94 9.59
N GLU A 163 57.08 -58.86 10.06
CA GLU A 163 56.51 -59.82 10.99
C GLU A 163 56.45 -61.22 10.39
N LYS A 164 55.99 -61.37 9.14
CA LYS A 164 55.97 -62.66 8.43
C LYS A 164 57.37 -63.21 8.18
N ALA A 165 58.32 -62.37 7.79
CA ALA A 165 59.70 -62.76 7.56
C ALA A 165 60.38 -63.23 8.86
N LEU A 166 60.16 -62.53 9.98
CA LEU A 166 60.63 -62.94 11.30
C LEU A 166 60.03 -64.28 11.72
N ALA A 167 58.70 -64.45 11.58
CA ALA A 167 58.04 -65.70 11.91
C ALA A 167 58.57 -66.89 11.08
N GLN A 168 58.85 -66.68 9.79
CA GLN A 168 59.42 -67.72 8.93
C GLN A 168 60.90 -68.01 9.26
N ALA A 169 61.68 -66.97 9.57
CA ALA A 169 63.06 -67.13 10.02
C ALA A 169 63.13 -67.89 11.36
N GLU A 170 62.26 -67.56 12.32
CA GLU A 170 62.14 -68.27 13.60
C GLU A 170 61.80 -69.76 13.38
N ALA A 171 60.83 -70.06 12.52
CA ALA A 171 60.49 -71.43 12.17
C ALA A 171 61.67 -72.20 11.55
N MET A 172 62.40 -71.58 10.62
CA MET A 172 63.57 -72.18 9.97
C MET A 172 64.73 -72.41 10.94
N VAL A 173 65.03 -71.44 11.82
CA VAL A 173 66.05 -71.58 12.87
C VAL A 173 65.68 -72.72 13.83
N ARG A 174 64.41 -72.80 14.22
CA ARG A 174 63.92 -73.87 15.10
C ARG A 174 64.04 -75.27 14.48
N GLU A 175 63.90 -75.39 13.16
CA GLU A 175 64.03 -76.66 12.43
C GLU A 175 65.48 -77.04 12.13
N SER A 176 66.38 -76.06 12.00
CA SER A 176 67.79 -76.26 11.60
C SER A 176 68.81 -76.26 12.75
N ILE A 177 68.40 -75.92 13.97
CA ILE A 177 69.31 -75.84 15.13
C ILE A 177 69.85 -77.23 15.53
N SER A 178 71.17 -77.35 15.61
CA SER A 178 71.86 -78.56 16.07
C SER A 178 72.22 -78.48 17.58
N SER A 179 72.56 -79.62 18.20
CA SER A 179 73.02 -79.64 19.60
C SER A 179 74.31 -78.85 19.82
N GLU A 180 75.21 -78.86 18.83
CA GLU A 180 76.48 -78.14 18.87
C GLU A 180 76.29 -76.61 18.78
N ASP A 181 75.25 -76.16 18.04
CA ASP A 181 74.85 -74.75 18.02
C ASP A 181 74.22 -74.28 19.34
N GLN A 182 73.48 -75.15 20.05
CA GLN A 182 72.91 -74.83 21.37
C GLN A 182 74.02 -74.67 22.41
N ASP A 183 75.00 -75.57 22.44
CA ASP A 183 76.13 -75.49 23.36
C ASP A 183 76.96 -74.21 23.10
N ARG A 184 77.24 -73.88 21.83
CA ARG A 184 77.92 -72.63 21.45
C ARG A 184 77.15 -71.38 21.88
N LEU A 185 75.82 -71.37 21.72
CA LEU A 185 74.97 -70.24 22.14
C LEU A 185 75.00 -70.04 23.66
N VAL A 186 75.05 -71.12 24.44
CA VAL A 186 75.17 -71.06 25.92
C VAL A 186 76.53 -70.47 26.32
N ASP A 187 77.62 -70.94 25.71
CA ASP A 187 78.97 -70.41 25.96
C ASP A 187 79.09 -68.92 25.60
N GLU A 188 78.48 -68.50 24.48
CA GLU A 188 78.48 -67.10 24.05
C GLU A 188 77.64 -66.21 24.99
N TYR A 189 76.51 -66.72 25.50
CA TYR A 189 75.69 -66.02 26.49
C TYR A 189 76.44 -65.87 27.83
N LEU A 190 77.09 -66.93 28.30
CA LEU A 190 77.93 -66.90 29.50
C LEU A 190 79.10 -65.93 29.32
N GLY A 191 79.75 -65.91 28.16
CA GLY A 191 80.80 -64.96 27.82
C GLY A 191 80.34 -63.50 27.82
N LYS A 192 79.14 -63.21 27.28
CA LYS A 192 78.59 -61.84 27.22
C LYS A 192 78.16 -61.32 28.59
N VAL A 193 77.61 -62.18 29.45
CA VAL A 193 77.17 -61.82 30.80
C VAL A 193 78.34 -61.70 31.77
N VAL A 194 79.47 -62.39 31.51
CA VAL A 194 80.70 -62.26 32.30
C VAL A 194 81.60 -61.10 31.81
N ALA A 195 81.43 -60.64 30.56
CA ALA A 195 82.10 -59.47 30.00
C ALA A 195 81.33 -58.14 30.18
N SER A 196 80.17 -58.18 30.87
CA SER A 196 79.40 -57.01 31.33
C SER A 196 79.53 -56.87 32.85
#